data_AF-A0A543NMW6-F1
#
_entry.id   AF-A0A543NMW6-F1
#
_cell.length_a   1.000
_cell.length_b   1.000
_cell.length_c   1.000
_cell.angle_alpha   90.00
_cell.angle_beta   90.00
_cell.angle_gamma   90.00
#
_symmetry.space_group_name_H-M   'P 1'
#
loop_
_entity.id
_entity.type
_entity.pdbx_description
1 polymer ?
#
loop_
_entity_poly.entity_id
_entity_poly.type
_entity_poly.pdbx_seq_one_letter_code
_entity_poly.pdbx_strand_id
1 'polypeptide(L)' 'MNLTPHERRELRDLLEQLTQAMDGGALWPNQIHDTLQELHACVHTWLGDENEDTETVIPPQRDH' A
#
# COMPACT_ATOMS: atom_id res chain seq x y z
N MET A 1 8.50 -6.90 -7.84
CA MET A 1 8.92 -5.73 -8.66
C MET A 1 10.06 -4.98 -7.95
N ASN A 2 10.85 -4.12 -8.63
CA ASN A 2 11.90 -3.31 -7.97
C ASN A 2 11.33 -1.92 -7.62
N LEU A 3 11.36 -1.51 -6.35
CA LEU A 3 10.93 -0.17 -5.93
C LEU A 3 11.71 0.91 -6.70
N THR A 4 10.97 1.87 -7.26
CA THR A 4 11.59 3.10 -7.73
C THR A 4 12.26 3.83 -6.55
N PRO A 5 13.30 4.64 -6.80
CA PRO A 5 13.93 5.43 -5.75
C PRO A 5 12.97 6.40 -5.05
N HIS A 6 11.86 6.77 -5.69
CA HIS A 6 10.81 7.60 -5.12
C HIS A 6 9.97 6.81 -4.10
N GLU A 7 9.43 5.65 -4.48
CA GLU A 7 8.67 4.78 -3.57
C GLU A 7 9.50 4.33 -2.36
N ARG A 8 10.80 4.09 -2.55
CA ARG A 8 11.74 3.77 -1.47
C ARG A 8 11.92 4.92 -0.46
N ARG A 9 11.77 6.16 -0.91
CA ARG A 9 11.84 7.34 -0.04
C ARG A 9 10.53 7.51 0.72
N GLU A 10 9.39 7.39 0.04
CA GLU A 10 8.06 7.45 0.66
C GLU A 10 7.88 6.37 1.75
N LEU A 11 8.27 5.12 1.47
CA LEU A 11 8.23 4.03 2.45
C LEU A 11 9.07 4.32 3.70
N ARG A 12 10.24 4.95 3.52
CA ARG A 12 11.14 5.28 4.62
C ARG A 12 10.56 6.40 5.48
N ASP A 13 9.96 7.39 4.84
CA ASP A 13 9.31 8.52 5.50
C ASP A 13 8.13 8.05 6.35
N LEU A 14 7.26 7.20 5.80
CA LEU A 14 6.13 6.59 6.52
C LEU A 14 6.59 5.74 7.72
N LEU A 15 7.68 4.97 7.57
CA LEU A 15 8.26 4.20 8.67
C LEU A 15 8.87 5.08 9.77
N GLU A 16 9.48 6.20 9.40
CA GLU A 16 10.04 7.15 10.36
C GLU A 16 8.91 7.84 11.14
N GLN A 17 7.86 8.29 10.46
CA GLN A 17 6.65 8.84 11.08
C GLN A 17 6.00 7.84 12.05
N LEU A 18 5.89 6.56 11.67
CA LEU A 18 5.34 5.51 12.53
C LEU A 18 6.24 5.23 13.76
N THR A 19 7.56 5.26 13.59
CA THR A 19 8.51 5.04 14.69
C THR A 19 8.44 6.19 15.68
N GLN A 20 8.41 7.43 15.20
CA GLN A 20 8.23 8.62 16.03
C GLN A 20 6.88 8.64 16.73
N ALA A 21 5.83 8.17 16.07
CA ALA A 21 4.50 8.02 16.64
C ALA A 21 4.48 7.06 17.84
N MET A 22 5.18 5.93 17.71
CA MET A 22 5.28 4.91 18.76
C MET A 22 6.19 5.33 19.92
N ASP A 23 7.32 5.99 19.63
CA ASP A 23 8.31 6.40 20.63
C ASP A 23 7.86 7.64 21.43
N GLY A 24 7.19 8.60 20.77
CA GLY A 24 6.79 9.85 21.39
C GLY A 24 5.59 9.76 22.34
N GLY A 25 4.90 8.61 22.40
CA GLY A 25 3.65 8.43 23.17
C GLY A 25 2.54 9.43 22.80
N ALA A 26 2.73 10.18 21.71
CA ALA A 26 1.98 11.39 21.39
C ALA A 26 0.84 11.15 20.38
N LEU A 27 0.84 10.01 19.69
CA LEU A 27 -0.19 9.70 18.72
C LEU A 27 -1.25 8.78 19.31
N TRP A 28 -2.51 9.16 19.10
CA TRP A 28 -3.66 8.33 19.45
C TRP A 28 -3.65 7.07 18.58
N PRO A 29 -4.19 5.95 19.07
CA PRO A 29 -4.23 4.68 18.33
C PRO A 29 -4.80 4.81 16.91
N ASN A 30 -5.66 5.80 16.66
CA ASN A 30 -6.21 6.10 15.33
C ASN A 30 -5.16 6.62 14.33
N GLN A 31 -4.19 7.43 14.75
CA GLN A 31 -3.15 7.92 13.85
C GLN A 31 -2.17 6.81 13.47
N ILE A 32 -1.84 5.94 14.43
CA ILE A 32 -1.04 4.74 14.19
C ILE A 32 -1.76 3.81 13.19
N HIS A 33 -3.08 3.65 13.35
CA HIS A 33 -3.90 2.87 12.43
C HIS A 33 -3.90 3.44 11.01
N ASP A 34 -4.06 4.76 10.88
CA ASP A 34 -4.07 5.45 9.58
C ASP A 34 -2.73 5.29 8.84
N THR A 35 -1.61 5.53 9.52
CA THR A 35 -0.26 5.34 8.96
C THR A 35 0.01 3.88 8.57
N LEU A 36 -0.46 2.91 9.38
CA LEU A 36 -0.36 1.49 9.04
C LEU A 36 -1.18 1.12 7.80
N GLN A 37 -2.37 1.71 7.64
CA GLN A 37 -3.24 1.44 6.50
C GLN A 37 -2.64 1.98 5.20
N GLU A 38 -2.05 3.18 5.24
CA GLU A 38 -1.34 3.77 4.09
C GLU A 38 -0.07 2.99 3.72
N LEU A 39 0.71 2.55 4.72
CA LEU A 39 1.86 1.66 4.51
C LEU A 39 1.41 0.34 3.87
N HIS A 40 0.31 -0.26 4.35
CA HIS A 40 -0.24 -1.49 3.80
C HIS A 40 -0.68 -1.32 2.35
N ALA A 41 -1.36 -0.21 2.01
CA ALA A 41 -1.76 0.09 0.63
C ALA A 41 -0.55 0.28 -0.30
N CYS A 42 0.50 0.98 0.17
CA CYS A 42 1.73 1.18 -0.58
C CYS A 42 2.46 -0.15 -0.84
N VAL A 43 2.59 -0.99 0.19
CA VAL A 43 3.21 -2.32 0.08
C VAL A 43 2.39 -3.24 -0.81
N HIS A 44 1.07 -3.23 -0.71
CA HIS A 44 0.17 -4.02 -1.56
C HIS A 44 0.25 -3.60 -3.03
N THR A 45 0.25 -2.30 -3.30
CA THR A 45 0.43 -1.75 -4.65
C THR A 45 1.80 -2.14 -5.23
N TRP A 46 2.84 -2.17 -4.39
CA TRP A 46 4.21 -2.49 -4.82
C TRP A 46 4.50 -3.99 -4.99
N LEU A 47 3.96 -4.84 -4.11
CA LEU A 47 4.06 -6.30 -4.27
C LEU A 47 3.36 -6.75 -5.57
N GLY A 48 2.50 -5.89 -6.12
CA GLY A 48 1.51 -6.29 -7.09
C GLY A 48 0.39 -6.99 -6.33
N ASP A 49 -0.84 -6.75 -6.77
CA ASP A 49 -1.94 -7.62 -6.43
C ASP A 49 -1.58 -9.03 -6.97
N GLU A 50 -0.90 -9.85 -6.18
CA GLU A 50 -0.71 -11.29 -6.48
C GLU A 50 -2.06 -12.05 -6.43
N ASN A 51 -3.19 -11.33 -6.41
CA ASN A 51 -4.55 -11.84 -6.40
C ASN A 51 -5.38 -11.33 -7.61
N GLU A 52 -4.76 -10.79 -8.67
CA GLU A 52 -5.41 -10.58 -9.97
C GLU A 52 -5.35 -11.84 -10.86
N ASP A 53 -5.15 -13.02 -10.26
CA ASP A 53 -5.64 -14.28 -10.81
C ASP A 53 -7.11 -14.50 -10.40
N THR A 54 -8.01 -13.66 -10.91
CA THR A 54 -9.37 -14.11 -11.23
C THR A 54 -9.75 -13.67 -12.63
N GLU A 55 -9.29 -14.47 -13.60
CA GLU A 55 -10.09 -14.96 -14.72
C GLU A 55 -11.58 -14.59 -14.56
N THR A 56 -12.15 -13.74 -15.42
CA THR A 56 -12.96 -14.26 -16.52
C THR A 56 -12.96 -13.30 -17.71
N VAL A 57 -12.24 -13.70 -18.74
CA VAL A 57 -12.45 -13.28 -20.12
C VAL A 57 -13.85 -13.73 -20.57
N ILE A 58 -14.81 -12.83 -20.73
CA ILE A 58 -15.90 -13.03 -21.69
C ILE A 58 -16.21 -11.70 -22.41
N PRO A 59 -15.79 -11.52 -23.67
CA PRO A 59 -16.43 -10.55 -24.55
C PRO A 59 -17.68 -11.19 -25.17
N PRO A 60 -18.90 -10.65 -24.98
CA PRO A 60 -19.96 -10.94 -25.93
C PRO A 60 -19.66 -10.12 -27.20
N GLN A 61 -19.01 -10.81 -28.14
CA GLN A 61 -18.94 -10.44 -29.54
C GLN A 61 -20.37 -10.21 -30.05
N ARG A 62 -20.78 -8.94 -30.20
CA ARG A 62 -22.08 -8.60 -30.76
C ARG A 62 -21.92 -8.48 -32.27
N ASP A 63 -22.15 -9.61 -32.93
CA ASP A 63 -22.48 -9.67 -34.35
C ASP A 63 -23.94 -9.22 -34.51
N HIS A 64 -24.16 -8.05 -35.12
CA HIS A 64 -25.37 -7.70 -35.87
C HIS A 64 -25.20 -6.37 -36.62
#